data_AF-A0A7S9L0H2-F1
#
_entry.id   AF-A0A7S9L0H2-F1
#
_cell.length_a   1.000
_cell.length_b   1.000
_cell.length_c   1.000
_cell.angle_alpha   90.00
_cell.angle_beta   90.00
_cell.angle_gamma   90.00
#
_symmetry.space_group_name_H-M   'P 1'
#
loop_
_entity.id
_entity.type
_entity.pdbx_description
1 polymer ?
#
loop_
_entity_poly.entity_id
_entity_poly.type
_entity_poly.pdbx_seq_one_letter_code
_entity_poly.pdbx_strand_id
1 'polypeptide(L)'
;MNKFKILCLTLPFAFAISSSQAQDTVRYTGKTLVNADYHHGQLSPVMGVHNIQTFRANREHPELAENFGWTYNHAPMLAYWNNKFYVEYLSDKVGESIPPGQTFLQSSSDGYTWTKPDVIFPIYRIPDGTTKKGRTDVAKDLDAVMHQRMGFYVSTKNVFLVLGFYAISFDAKDDPNDGNGIGRAVREIQADGKYGPIYFIHYNPGYSEKNTKYPYFTKSKNQAFVEACKELLANRLMTQQWNEEADRKDPLITLQKQYKAFSYYHLPDGRVVGLWKNALTAISTDNGKSWPESAFRAPGFVNSNAKIWGQKTSDGNYATVYNPSEYRWPLAISTSKNGLNYTTLLLVNGEITPMRYGGNYKSYGPQYVRGIIEGNGKPADGKLWVTYSMNKEDIWVSSVPVPVNNKATIHVNDDFGKLPKGKELENWNIYSPLWAPVKVENGSLILRDKDPFDYAKAERLFPASKKVVTSFSVTPKQKDFGLLEIELQDEKGTATVRLTFDTAGVLSGKAGARYKNFMKYEAGKTYDIKLKLDAHSRFYTVTVNGKDALTSLAFQPVTAVSRIVFRTGDVRRFPDVDTPADQTYDLPNAGEQEQKEAVYSIKYLKTEGF
;
A
#
# COMPACT_ATOMS: atom_id res chain seq x y z
N MET A 1 89.27 -26.78 -7.74
CA MET A 1 88.54 -28.06 -7.93
C MET A 1 87.19 -27.96 -7.26
N ASN A 2 86.16 -28.52 -7.91
CA ASN A 2 84.78 -28.79 -7.45
C ASN A 2 83.69 -27.85 -8.00
N LYS A 3 83.08 -28.37 -9.08
CA LYS A 3 81.85 -27.96 -9.72
C LYS A 3 80.67 -28.23 -8.79
N PHE A 4 79.77 -27.27 -8.61
CA PHE A 4 78.38 -27.55 -8.20
C PHE A 4 77.44 -27.07 -9.29
N LYS A 5 76.72 -28.04 -9.89
CA LYS A 5 75.63 -27.84 -10.83
C LYS A 5 74.42 -27.31 -10.07
N ILE A 6 73.91 -26.14 -10.44
CA ILE A 6 72.59 -25.68 -10.01
C ILE A 6 71.57 -26.16 -11.05
N LEU A 7 70.68 -27.03 -10.59
CA LEU A 7 69.56 -27.58 -11.36
C LEU A 7 68.42 -26.57 -11.30
N CYS A 8 68.11 -25.90 -12.42
CA CYS A 8 66.91 -25.08 -12.54
C CYS A 8 65.68 -25.99 -12.72
N LEU A 9 64.84 -26.12 -11.68
CA LEU A 9 63.48 -26.61 -11.81
C LEU A 9 62.56 -25.44 -12.12
N THR A 10 62.03 -25.38 -13.34
CA THR A 10 60.91 -24.49 -13.70
C THR A 10 59.60 -25.24 -13.45
N LEU A 11 58.86 -24.85 -12.41
CA LEU A 11 57.45 -25.24 -12.21
C LEU A 11 56.54 -24.17 -12.82
N PRO A 12 55.60 -24.51 -13.73
CA PRO A 12 54.60 -23.57 -14.19
C PRO A 12 53.49 -23.47 -13.14
N PHE A 13 53.36 -22.32 -12.48
CA PHE A 13 52.22 -21.99 -11.64
C PHE A 13 51.01 -21.73 -12.55
N ALA A 14 50.14 -22.72 -12.71
CA ALA A 14 48.82 -22.52 -13.30
C ALA A 14 47.94 -21.76 -12.29
N PHE A 15 47.75 -20.45 -12.53
CA PHE A 15 46.73 -19.67 -11.83
C PHE A 15 45.35 -20.18 -12.28
N ALA A 16 44.73 -21.03 -11.46
CA ALA A 16 43.30 -21.30 -11.56
C ALA A 16 42.55 -20.03 -11.11
N ILE A 17 42.12 -19.23 -12.08
CA ILE A 17 41.17 -18.14 -11.83
C ILE A 17 39.82 -18.80 -11.56
N SER A 18 39.49 -18.99 -10.28
CA SER A 18 38.14 -19.33 -9.85
C SER A 18 37.23 -18.14 -10.16
N SER A 19 36.58 -18.16 -11.33
CA SER A 19 35.48 -17.24 -11.60
C SER A 19 34.34 -17.60 -10.67
N SER A 20 34.19 -16.88 -9.54
CA SER A 20 32.97 -16.93 -8.76
C SER A 20 31.84 -16.38 -9.64
N GLN A 21 31.02 -17.26 -10.20
CA GLN A 21 29.77 -16.83 -10.81
C GLN A 21 28.89 -16.27 -9.69
N ALA A 22 28.78 -14.95 -9.62
CA ALA A 22 27.81 -14.31 -8.75
C ALA A 22 26.42 -14.89 -9.04
N GLN A 23 25.70 -15.30 -8.00
CA GLN A 23 24.35 -15.82 -8.15
C GLN A 23 23.47 -14.77 -8.84
N ASP A 24 22.84 -15.16 -9.95
CA ASP A 24 21.87 -14.31 -10.64
C ASP A 24 20.76 -13.93 -9.66
N THR A 25 20.50 -12.62 -9.47
CA THR A 25 19.62 -12.09 -8.41
C THR A 25 18.56 -11.10 -8.92
N VAL A 26 17.60 -10.72 -8.09
CA VAL A 26 16.64 -9.65 -8.39
C VAL A 26 17.38 -8.32 -8.59
N ARG A 27 17.02 -7.57 -9.64
CA ARG A 27 17.59 -6.26 -9.94
C ARG A 27 16.58 -5.38 -10.69
N TYR A 28 16.75 -4.08 -10.55
CA TYR A 28 16.05 -3.08 -11.35
C TYR A 28 17.01 -2.51 -12.40
N THR A 29 16.67 -2.64 -13.67
CA THR A 29 17.42 -2.08 -14.80
C THR A 29 16.63 -1.03 -15.58
N GLY A 30 15.46 -0.62 -15.06
CA GLY A 30 14.76 0.55 -15.58
C GLY A 30 15.56 1.82 -15.32
N LYS A 31 15.21 2.90 -16.02
CA LYS A 31 15.89 4.21 -15.90
C LYS A 31 15.05 5.26 -15.16
N THR A 32 13.81 4.94 -14.84
CA THR A 32 12.90 5.84 -14.12
C THR A 32 13.30 5.88 -12.65
N LEU A 33 13.37 7.08 -12.09
CA LEU A 33 13.65 7.36 -10.68
C LEU A 33 12.56 8.28 -10.14
N VAL A 34 12.36 8.26 -8.82
CA VAL A 34 11.43 9.18 -8.18
C VAL A 34 12.10 10.49 -7.81
N ASN A 35 11.32 11.57 -7.83
CA ASN A 35 11.65 12.82 -7.16
C ASN A 35 10.89 12.92 -5.84
N ALA A 36 11.60 12.86 -4.71
CA ALA A 36 11.00 12.82 -3.37
C ALA A 36 10.28 14.12 -2.97
N ASP A 37 10.57 15.25 -3.64
CA ASP A 37 9.86 16.54 -3.42
C ASP A 37 8.38 16.48 -3.81
N TYR A 38 7.98 15.43 -4.55
CA TYR A 38 6.60 15.21 -4.97
C TYR A 38 6.08 13.93 -4.33
N HIS A 39 4.91 13.98 -3.69
CA HIS A 39 4.28 12.79 -3.08
C HIS A 39 4.11 11.64 -4.07
N HIS A 40 3.79 11.94 -5.33
CA HIS A 40 3.65 10.99 -6.42
C HIS A 40 4.98 10.64 -7.12
N GLY A 41 6.12 11.15 -6.65
CA GLY A 41 7.46 10.83 -7.16
C GLY A 41 7.73 11.27 -8.60
N GLN A 42 6.87 12.10 -9.19
CA GLN A 42 6.81 12.36 -10.65
C GLN A 42 6.67 11.09 -11.51
N LEU A 43 6.09 10.03 -10.94
CA LEU A 43 5.82 8.79 -11.65
C LEU A 43 4.50 8.87 -12.42
N SER A 44 4.49 8.32 -13.64
CA SER A 44 3.27 8.06 -14.38
C SER A 44 2.50 6.90 -13.72
N PRO A 45 1.18 7.01 -13.51
CA PRO A 45 0.43 5.97 -12.82
C PRO A 45 0.09 4.78 -13.71
N VAL A 46 -0.07 3.62 -13.07
CA VAL A 46 -0.73 2.48 -13.72
C VAL A 46 -2.17 2.86 -14.04
N MET A 47 -2.58 2.67 -15.28
CA MET A 47 -3.93 2.93 -15.73
C MET A 47 -4.92 1.97 -15.05
N GLY A 48 -6.01 2.50 -14.49
CA GLY A 48 -7.06 1.72 -13.84
C GLY A 48 -6.74 1.29 -12.39
N VAL A 49 -5.73 1.90 -11.74
CA VAL A 49 -5.45 1.64 -10.32
C VAL A 49 -6.52 2.27 -9.44
N HIS A 50 -7.07 1.49 -8.52
CA HIS A 50 -8.05 1.97 -7.55
C HIS A 50 -7.46 1.89 -6.15
N ASN A 51 -7.31 3.02 -5.47
CA ASN A 51 -6.85 3.14 -4.08
C ASN A 51 -8.07 3.35 -3.18
N ILE A 52 -8.36 2.39 -2.31
CA ILE A 52 -9.56 2.32 -1.48
C ILE A 52 -9.17 2.33 -0.01
N GLN A 53 -9.66 3.30 0.76
CA GLN A 53 -9.51 3.29 2.22
C GLN A 53 -10.48 2.27 2.80
N THR A 54 -9.97 1.31 3.57
CA THR A 54 -10.81 0.29 4.22
C THR A 54 -11.11 0.66 5.67
N PHE A 55 -10.24 1.48 6.27
CA PHE A 55 -10.34 1.93 7.65
C PHE A 55 -9.79 3.35 7.79
N ARG A 56 -10.54 4.23 8.47
CA ARG A 56 -10.16 5.60 8.81
C ARG A 56 -10.17 5.76 10.33
N ALA A 57 -9.01 6.00 10.94
CA ALA A 57 -8.91 6.18 12.38
C ALA A 57 -9.70 7.42 12.84
N ASN A 58 -10.40 7.29 13.97
CA ASN A 58 -11.11 8.38 14.62
C ASN A 58 -11.15 8.17 16.13
N ARG A 59 -10.45 9.02 16.89
CA ARG A 59 -10.40 8.93 18.36
C ARG A 59 -11.62 9.56 19.02
N GLU A 60 -12.10 10.68 18.48
CA GLU A 60 -13.20 11.45 19.04
C GLU A 60 -14.56 10.78 18.80
N HIS A 61 -14.71 10.11 17.65
CA HIS A 61 -15.94 9.42 17.23
C HIS A 61 -15.64 7.95 16.88
N PRO A 62 -15.27 7.12 17.86
CA PRO A 62 -14.85 5.74 17.63
C PRO A 62 -15.95 4.88 16.99
N GLU A 63 -17.23 5.22 17.18
CA GLU A 63 -18.37 4.55 16.56
C GLU A 63 -18.37 4.65 15.03
N LEU A 64 -17.79 5.72 14.47
CA LEU A 64 -17.58 5.92 13.04
C LEU A 64 -16.39 5.13 12.47
N ALA A 65 -15.60 4.49 13.35
CA ALA A 65 -14.44 3.68 12.99
C ALA A 65 -14.62 2.25 13.55
N GLU A 66 -13.77 1.79 14.47
CA GLU A 66 -13.71 0.44 15.02
C GLU A 66 -14.33 0.28 16.43
N ASN A 67 -14.92 1.34 17.00
CA ASN A 67 -15.47 1.45 18.37
C ASN A 67 -14.43 1.54 19.50
N PHE A 68 -13.12 1.63 19.20
CA PHE A 68 -12.07 1.69 20.23
C PHE A 68 -11.36 3.05 20.30
N GLY A 69 -11.35 3.82 19.21
CA GLY A 69 -10.70 5.13 19.13
C GLY A 69 -9.19 5.03 18.96
N TRP A 70 -8.70 3.94 18.36
CA TRP A 70 -7.29 3.63 18.26
C TRP A 70 -6.70 4.24 16.98
N THR A 71 -5.60 4.96 17.15
CA THR A 71 -5.04 5.82 16.09
C THR A 71 -3.68 5.36 15.57
N TYR A 72 -3.15 4.25 16.09
CA TYR A 72 -2.03 3.54 15.48
C TYR A 72 -2.54 2.24 14.88
N ASN A 73 -2.51 2.14 13.55
CA ASN A 73 -3.02 1.00 12.79
C ASN A 73 -2.03 0.67 11.67
N HIS A 74 -1.43 -0.52 11.72
CA HIS A 74 -0.26 -0.78 10.90
C HIS A 74 -0.07 -2.26 10.53
N ALA A 75 0.99 -2.51 9.74
CA ALA A 75 1.42 -3.82 9.28
C ALA A 75 0.29 -4.72 8.73
N PRO A 76 -0.50 -4.25 7.75
CA PRO A 76 -1.59 -5.04 7.24
C PRO A 76 -1.11 -6.28 6.46
N MET A 77 -1.93 -7.33 6.46
CA MET A 77 -1.78 -8.60 5.76
C MET A 77 -3.02 -8.84 4.89
N LEU A 78 -2.86 -9.52 3.76
CA LEU A 78 -3.96 -9.76 2.81
C LEU A 78 -4.03 -11.24 2.41
N ALA A 79 -5.24 -11.78 2.38
CA ALA A 79 -5.55 -13.10 1.83
C ALA A 79 -6.83 -13.05 1.00
N TYR A 80 -7.03 -14.04 0.14
CA TYR A 80 -8.29 -14.26 -0.57
C TYR A 80 -8.76 -15.68 -0.34
N TRP A 81 -9.90 -15.84 0.34
CA TRP A 81 -10.41 -17.17 0.68
C TRP A 81 -11.92 -17.20 0.56
N ASN A 82 -12.47 -18.30 0.06
CA ASN A 82 -13.90 -18.50 -0.13
C ASN A 82 -14.61 -17.30 -0.82
N ASN A 83 -14.01 -16.81 -1.92
CA ASN A 83 -14.47 -15.67 -2.70
C ASN A 83 -14.52 -14.32 -1.95
N LYS A 84 -13.72 -14.17 -0.88
CA LYS A 84 -13.63 -12.92 -0.11
C LYS A 84 -12.17 -12.53 0.11
N PHE A 85 -11.91 -11.23 0.09
CA PHE A 85 -10.71 -10.65 0.63
C PHE A 85 -10.77 -10.58 2.15
N TYR A 86 -9.62 -10.76 2.79
CA TYR A 86 -9.43 -10.59 4.23
C TYR A 86 -8.21 -9.71 4.47
N VAL A 87 -8.40 -8.62 5.22
CA VAL A 87 -7.32 -7.72 5.66
C VAL A 87 -7.20 -7.83 7.17
N GLU A 88 -6.05 -8.31 7.63
CA GLU A 88 -5.67 -8.26 9.05
C GLU A 88 -4.71 -7.10 9.26
N TYR A 89 -4.81 -6.37 10.36
CA TYR A 89 -3.81 -5.40 10.77
C TYR A 89 -3.70 -5.32 12.29
N LEU A 90 -2.51 -5.00 12.79
CA LEU A 90 -2.29 -4.73 14.20
C LEU A 90 -2.62 -3.28 14.53
N SER A 91 -3.03 -3.05 15.77
CA SER A 91 -3.40 -1.74 16.26
C SER A 91 -2.98 -1.60 17.71
N ASP A 92 -2.56 -0.39 18.07
CA ASP A 92 -2.26 0.05 19.44
C ASP A 92 -3.04 1.36 19.65
N LYS A 93 -3.29 1.72 20.91
CA LYS A 93 -4.18 2.85 21.23
C LYS A 93 -3.77 4.18 20.57
N VAL A 94 -2.47 4.50 20.56
CA VAL A 94 -1.97 5.82 20.09
C VAL A 94 -0.76 5.72 19.18
N GLY A 95 0.26 4.96 19.56
CA GLY A 95 1.55 4.90 18.86
C GLY A 95 2.17 3.51 18.95
N GLU A 96 3.20 3.28 18.13
CA GLU A 96 3.85 1.97 17.98
C GLU A 96 4.46 1.48 19.29
N SER A 97 4.23 0.21 19.61
CA SER A 97 4.82 -0.49 20.76
C SER A 97 4.38 0.07 22.12
N ILE A 98 3.25 0.78 22.16
CA ILE A 98 2.65 1.31 23.39
C ILE A 98 1.37 0.51 23.69
N PRO A 99 1.38 -0.34 24.74
CA PRO A 99 0.20 -1.09 25.14
C PRO A 99 -1.04 -0.20 25.42
N PRO A 100 -2.26 -0.76 25.31
CA PRO A 100 -2.56 -2.13 24.88
C PRO A 100 -2.53 -2.27 23.35
N GLY A 101 -2.13 -3.46 22.87
CA GLY A 101 -2.20 -3.83 21.46
C GLY A 101 -3.18 -4.97 21.19
N GLN A 102 -3.77 -4.96 20.00
CA GLN A 102 -4.67 -6.01 19.52
C GLN A 102 -4.60 -6.11 17.99
N THR A 103 -5.22 -7.14 17.40
CA THR A 103 -5.27 -7.32 15.95
C THR A 103 -6.71 -7.31 15.47
N PHE A 104 -6.95 -6.56 14.39
CA PHE A 104 -8.24 -6.45 13.72
C PHE A 104 -8.29 -7.23 12.41
N LEU A 105 -9.49 -7.58 11.99
CA LEU A 105 -9.80 -8.21 10.72
C LEU A 105 -10.96 -7.48 10.02
N GLN A 106 -10.81 -7.24 8.73
CA GLN A 106 -11.88 -6.82 7.83
C GLN A 106 -12.04 -7.86 6.70
N SER A 107 -13.23 -7.96 6.13
CA SER A 107 -13.45 -8.77 4.93
C SER A 107 -14.27 -8.02 3.88
N SER A 108 -14.13 -8.45 2.62
CA SER A 108 -14.85 -7.87 1.50
C SER A 108 -15.08 -8.90 0.39
N SER A 109 -16.26 -8.92 -0.20
CA SER A 109 -16.56 -9.78 -1.36
C SER A 109 -16.05 -9.20 -2.69
N ASP A 110 -15.85 -7.89 -2.76
CA ASP A 110 -15.54 -7.16 -4.00
C ASP A 110 -14.22 -6.37 -3.95
N GLY A 111 -13.66 -6.17 -2.75
CA GLY A 111 -12.47 -5.35 -2.50
C GLY A 111 -12.76 -3.85 -2.39
N TYR A 112 -14.02 -3.42 -2.46
CA TYR A 112 -14.47 -2.01 -2.40
C TYR A 112 -15.35 -1.74 -1.19
N THR A 113 -16.18 -2.70 -0.80
CA THR A 113 -17.07 -2.61 0.35
C THR A 113 -16.53 -3.53 1.44
N TRP A 114 -16.07 -2.94 2.54
CA TRP A 114 -15.40 -3.66 3.62
C TRP A 114 -16.28 -3.70 4.87
N THR A 115 -16.23 -4.81 5.60
CA THR A 115 -16.85 -4.90 6.92
C THR A 115 -16.16 -3.95 7.89
N LYS A 116 -16.89 -3.52 8.93
CA LYS A 116 -16.28 -2.87 10.09
C LYS A 116 -15.18 -3.79 10.67
N PRO A 117 -14.07 -3.25 11.19
CA PRO A 117 -13.03 -4.08 11.80
C PRO A 117 -13.54 -4.87 13.00
N ASP A 118 -13.31 -6.18 12.99
CA ASP A 118 -13.58 -7.09 14.11
C ASP A 118 -12.28 -7.45 14.83
N VAL A 119 -12.30 -7.57 16.15
CA VAL A 119 -11.14 -8.01 16.92
C VAL A 119 -10.89 -9.50 16.67
N ILE A 120 -9.81 -9.83 15.96
CA ILE A 120 -9.45 -11.23 15.68
C ILE A 120 -8.54 -11.83 16.76
N PHE A 121 -7.64 -11.01 17.31
CA PHE A 121 -6.85 -11.32 18.50
C PHE A 121 -6.98 -10.17 19.50
N PRO A 122 -7.55 -10.41 20.70
CA PRO A 122 -7.83 -9.37 21.67
C PRO A 122 -6.59 -9.03 22.51
N ILE A 123 -6.71 -7.96 23.30
CA ILE A 123 -5.74 -7.56 24.33
C ILE A 123 -5.39 -8.75 25.23
N TYR A 124 -4.10 -8.92 25.48
CA TYR A 124 -3.55 -9.97 26.34
C TYR A 124 -2.85 -9.34 27.56
N ARG A 125 -3.40 -9.57 28.75
CA ARG A 125 -2.78 -9.16 30.02
C ARG A 125 -1.57 -10.04 30.31
N ILE A 126 -0.40 -9.43 30.44
CA ILE A 126 0.83 -10.12 30.87
C ILE A 126 0.72 -10.43 32.36
N PRO A 127 1.07 -11.66 32.81
CA PRO A 127 1.07 -11.98 34.24
C PRO A 127 2.00 -11.06 35.03
N ASP A 128 1.52 -10.53 36.14
CA ASP A 128 2.34 -9.74 37.06
C ASP A 128 3.55 -10.55 37.53
N GLY A 129 4.69 -9.88 37.65
CA GLY A 129 5.97 -10.52 37.96
C GLY A 129 6.75 -11.02 36.73
N THR A 130 6.17 -10.97 35.53
CA THR A 130 6.88 -11.31 34.30
C THR A 130 8.06 -10.37 34.07
N THR A 131 9.22 -10.93 33.75
CA THR A 131 10.43 -10.18 33.38
C THR A 131 10.85 -10.51 31.95
N LYS A 132 11.64 -9.63 31.35
CA LYS A 132 12.19 -9.80 29.99
C LYS A 132 13.70 -9.81 30.07
N LYS A 133 14.34 -10.75 29.37
CA LYS A 133 15.81 -10.88 29.38
C LYS A 133 16.45 -9.59 28.90
N GLY A 134 17.42 -9.06 29.66
CA GLY A 134 18.10 -7.80 29.34
C GLY A 134 17.38 -6.54 29.83
N ARG A 135 16.24 -6.68 30.52
CA ARG A 135 15.53 -5.61 31.20
C ARG A 135 15.53 -5.85 32.72
N THR A 136 15.41 -4.77 33.49
CA THR A 136 15.25 -4.82 34.97
C THR A 136 13.80 -4.62 35.41
N ASP A 137 12.93 -4.24 34.48
CA ASP A 137 11.52 -4.01 34.72
C ASP A 137 10.78 -5.31 35.04
N VAL A 138 9.71 -5.17 35.81
CA VAL A 138 8.83 -6.27 36.20
C VAL A 138 7.42 -5.88 35.80
N ALA A 139 6.74 -6.75 35.07
CA ALA A 139 5.39 -6.48 34.60
C ALA A 139 4.44 -6.31 35.79
N LYS A 140 3.67 -5.23 35.77
CA LYS A 140 2.57 -4.99 36.69
C LYS A 140 1.48 -4.25 35.92
N ASP A 141 0.30 -4.87 35.83
CA ASP A 141 -0.82 -4.35 35.04
C ASP A 141 -0.47 -4.04 33.57
N LEU A 142 0.51 -4.77 33.01
CA LEU A 142 1.02 -4.55 31.66
C LEU A 142 0.24 -5.40 30.66
N ASP A 143 -0.31 -4.76 29.62
CA ASP A 143 -0.87 -5.46 28.47
C ASP A 143 0.20 -5.68 27.40
N ALA A 144 0.05 -6.76 26.62
CA ALA A 144 0.91 -7.03 25.48
C ALA A 144 0.66 -6.04 24.34
N VAL A 145 1.67 -5.88 23.49
CA VAL A 145 1.51 -5.33 22.13
C VAL A 145 1.50 -6.47 21.12
N MET A 146 0.96 -6.24 19.92
CA MET A 146 0.98 -7.24 18.85
C MET A 146 1.96 -6.86 17.75
N HIS A 147 2.68 -7.84 17.19
CA HIS A 147 3.57 -7.63 16.04
C HIS A 147 3.58 -8.81 15.08
N GLN A 148 3.23 -8.61 13.81
CA GLN A 148 3.22 -9.68 12.81
C GLN A 148 3.88 -9.29 11.49
N ARG A 149 4.57 -10.27 10.89
CA ARG A 149 5.02 -10.24 9.48
C ARG A 149 4.27 -11.23 8.59
N MET A 150 3.47 -12.09 9.20
CA MET A 150 2.62 -13.09 8.54
C MET A 150 1.31 -13.17 9.31
N GLY A 151 0.20 -13.00 8.57
CA GLY A 151 -1.14 -13.02 9.14
C GLY A 151 -1.99 -14.24 8.80
N PHE A 152 -1.75 -14.88 7.65
CA PHE A 152 -2.68 -15.84 7.07
C PHE A 152 -2.00 -17.10 6.56
N TYR A 153 -2.70 -18.23 6.64
CA TYR A 153 -2.32 -19.48 5.97
C TYR A 153 -3.56 -20.25 5.53
N VAL A 154 -3.64 -20.62 4.24
CA VAL A 154 -4.65 -21.57 3.75
C VAL A 154 -3.98 -22.93 3.57
N SER A 155 -4.45 -23.93 4.32
CA SER A 155 -3.88 -25.28 4.24
C SER A 155 -4.26 -26.01 2.95
N THR A 156 -3.56 -27.10 2.65
CA THR A 156 -3.88 -28.00 1.53
C THR A 156 -5.28 -28.61 1.64
N LYS A 157 -5.83 -28.71 2.86
CA LYS A 157 -7.22 -29.14 3.13
C LYS A 157 -8.21 -27.98 3.22
N ASN A 158 -7.83 -26.80 2.72
CA ASN A 158 -8.65 -25.60 2.68
C ASN A 158 -9.12 -25.09 4.06
N VAL A 159 -8.30 -25.29 5.09
CA VAL A 159 -8.51 -24.69 6.42
C VAL A 159 -7.84 -23.32 6.43
N PHE A 160 -8.59 -22.27 6.75
CA PHE A 160 -8.08 -20.91 6.74
C PHE A 160 -7.67 -20.48 8.15
N LEU A 161 -6.36 -20.35 8.35
CA LEU A 161 -5.74 -19.91 9.60
C LEU A 161 -5.44 -18.41 9.54
N VAL A 162 -5.71 -17.73 10.65
CA VAL A 162 -5.23 -16.38 10.94
C VAL A 162 -4.31 -16.43 12.15
N LEU A 163 -3.25 -15.61 12.16
CA LEU A 163 -2.15 -15.66 13.10
C LEU A 163 -1.83 -14.29 13.70
N GLY A 164 -1.41 -14.29 14.95
CA GLY A 164 -0.99 -13.10 15.69
C GLY A 164 0.23 -13.41 16.55
N PHE A 165 0.95 -12.40 17.04
CA PHE A 165 2.01 -12.63 18.02
C PHE A 165 1.88 -11.63 19.16
N TYR A 166 1.94 -12.14 20.39
CA TYR A 166 1.90 -11.33 21.59
C TYR A 166 3.32 -11.04 22.07
N ALA A 167 3.68 -9.76 22.06
CA ALA A 167 4.98 -9.24 22.44
C ALA A 167 4.92 -8.52 23.79
N ILE A 168 6.10 -8.34 24.40
CA ILE A 168 6.27 -7.59 25.64
C ILE A 168 7.04 -6.33 25.32
N SER A 169 6.43 -5.19 25.65
CA SER A 169 7.03 -3.86 25.56
C SER A 169 6.80 -3.15 26.90
N PHE A 170 7.86 -2.91 27.65
CA PHE A 170 7.78 -2.21 28.94
C PHE A 170 7.62 -0.69 28.80
N ASP A 171 8.12 -0.14 27.69
CA ASP A 171 8.09 1.29 27.41
C ASP A 171 8.16 1.53 25.88
N ALA A 172 7.98 2.78 25.46
CA ALA A 172 7.92 3.16 24.05
C ALA A 172 9.21 2.85 23.23
N LYS A 173 10.33 2.54 23.88
CA LYS A 173 11.61 2.20 23.24
C LYS A 173 11.95 0.71 23.34
N ASP A 174 11.15 -0.08 24.06
CA ASP A 174 11.36 -1.51 24.16
C ASP A 174 10.95 -2.21 22.86
N ASP A 175 11.80 -3.10 22.35
CA ASP A 175 11.59 -3.75 21.06
C ASP A 175 10.62 -4.94 21.23
N PRO A 176 9.42 -4.92 20.62
CA PRO A 176 8.46 -6.01 20.73
C PRO A 176 8.87 -7.27 19.96
N ASN A 177 9.86 -7.18 19.07
CA ASN A 177 10.35 -8.27 18.22
C ASN A 177 11.82 -8.59 18.51
N ASP A 178 12.19 -8.61 19.79
CA ASP A 178 13.55 -8.90 20.26
C ASP A 178 13.81 -10.40 20.52
N GLY A 179 12.80 -11.25 20.29
CA GLY A 179 12.84 -12.69 20.56
C GLY A 179 12.42 -13.08 21.97
N ASN A 180 12.06 -12.13 22.84
CA ASN A 180 11.66 -12.36 24.23
C ASN A 180 10.15 -12.09 24.49
N GLY A 181 9.33 -12.09 23.43
CA GLY A 181 7.87 -12.02 23.53
C GLY A 181 7.24 -13.30 24.11
N ILE A 182 5.91 -13.39 24.11
CA ILE A 182 5.17 -14.51 24.71
C ILE A 182 5.09 -15.70 23.74
N GLY A 183 4.54 -15.46 22.54
CA GLY A 183 4.33 -16.51 21.57
C GLY A 183 3.35 -16.13 20.47
N ARG A 184 3.30 -16.98 19.45
CA ARG A 184 2.44 -16.84 18.28
C ARG A 184 1.10 -17.52 18.52
N ALA A 185 0.04 -16.76 18.36
CA ALA A 185 -1.35 -17.22 18.41
C ALA A 185 -1.87 -17.58 17.02
N VAL A 186 -2.86 -18.48 16.98
CA VAL A 186 -3.54 -18.92 15.77
C VAL A 186 -5.01 -19.21 16.09
N ARG A 187 -5.87 -19.00 15.09
CA ARG A 187 -7.25 -19.51 15.09
C ARG A 187 -7.73 -19.75 13.66
N GLU A 188 -8.82 -20.50 13.52
CA GLU A 188 -9.48 -20.74 12.24
C GLU A 188 -10.52 -19.65 11.95
N ILE A 189 -10.59 -19.20 10.69
CA ILE A 189 -11.76 -18.50 10.14
C ILE A 189 -12.57 -19.53 9.34
N GLN A 190 -13.82 -19.72 9.71
CA GLN A 190 -14.72 -20.70 9.09
C GLN A 190 -15.46 -20.08 7.89
N ALA A 191 -16.04 -20.94 7.04
CA ALA A 191 -16.70 -20.52 5.80
C ALA A 191 -17.90 -19.58 6.04
N ASP A 192 -18.58 -19.71 7.19
CA ASP A 192 -19.68 -18.84 7.61
C ASP A 192 -19.20 -17.51 8.24
N GLY A 193 -17.89 -17.30 8.32
CA GLY A 193 -17.26 -16.11 8.90
C GLY A 193 -17.00 -16.20 10.40
N LYS A 194 -17.42 -17.27 11.09
CA LYS A 194 -17.14 -17.44 12.52
C LYS A 194 -15.68 -17.79 12.77
N TYR A 195 -15.22 -17.46 13.97
CA TYR A 195 -13.86 -17.73 14.39
C TYR A 195 -13.82 -18.92 15.36
N GLY A 196 -12.95 -19.90 15.09
CA GLY A 196 -12.59 -20.93 16.05
C GLY A 196 -11.89 -20.35 17.30
N PRO A 197 -11.73 -21.10 18.40
CA PRO A 197 -11.02 -20.62 19.58
C PRO A 197 -9.56 -20.25 19.28
N ILE A 198 -8.98 -19.37 20.12
CA ILE A 198 -7.58 -18.96 20.03
C ILE A 198 -6.70 -20.01 20.70
N TYR A 199 -5.60 -20.36 20.02
CA TYR A 199 -4.55 -21.23 20.54
C TYR A 199 -3.18 -20.57 20.37
N PHE A 200 -2.20 -20.96 21.18
CA PHE A 200 -0.79 -20.74 20.81
C PHE A 200 -0.34 -21.85 19.84
N ILE A 201 0.31 -21.46 18.74
CA ILE A 201 0.94 -22.39 17.79
C ILE A 201 2.43 -22.59 18.09
N HIS A 202 3.06 -21.58 18.67
CA HIS A 202 4.48 -21.57 18.98
C HIS A 202 4.78 -20.62 20.14
N TYR A 203 5.59 -21.07 21.10
CA TYR A 203 5.98 -20.29 22.27
C TYR A 203 7.42 -19.81 22.15
N ASN A 204 7.68 -18.61 22.66
CA ASN A 204 9.05 -18.17 22.89
C ASN A 204 9.59 -18.78 24.20
N PRO A 205 10.92 -18.83 24.40
CA PRO A 205 11.53 -19.41 25.59
C PRO A 205 10.96 -18.82 26.89
N GLY A 206 10.66 -19.70 27.86
CA GLY A 206 10.05 -19.32 29.14
C GLY A 206 8.53 -19.38 29.17
N TYR A 207 7.87 -19.54 28.02
CA TYR A 207 6.41 -19.66 27.93
C TYR A 207 5.97 -21.08 27.58
N SER A 208 4.79 -21.45 28.06
CA SER A 208 4.14 -22.74 27.85
C SER A 208 2.65 -22.66 28.17
N GLU A 209 1.93 -23.77 28.01
CA GLU A 209 0.52 -23.87 28.46
C GLU A 209 0.34 -23.59 29.97
N LYS A 210 1.39 -23.74 30.79
CA LYS A 210 1.31 -23.57 32.25
C LYS A 210 1.22 -22.11 32.70
N ASN A 211 1.70 -21.18 31.88
CA ASN A 211 1.83 -19.77 32.23
C ASN A 211 1.29 -18.84 31.12
N THR A 212 0.42 -19.35 30.25
CA THR A 212 -0.25 -18.57 29.22
C THR A 212 -1.77 -18.80 29.24
N LYS A 213 -2.53 -17.82 28.73
CA LYS A 213 -4.00 -17.81 28.80
C LYS A 213 -4.68 -18.77 27.81
N TYR A 214 -4.06 -19.00 26.67
CA TYR A 214 -4.64 -19.83 25.59
C TYR A 214 -3.98 -21.21 25.56
N PRO A 215 -4.74 -22.27 25.28
CA PRO A 215 -4.20 -23.62 25.16
C PRO A 215 -3.26 -23.74 23.95
N TYR A 216 -2.42 -24.78 23.95
CA TYR A 216 -1.61 -25.10 22.77
C TYR A 216 -2.48 -25.71 21.66
N PHE A 217 -2.17 -25.43 20.39
CA PHE A 217 -3.05 -25.76 19.26
C PHE A 217 -3.42 -27.25 19.16
N THR A 218 -2.54 -28.14 19.63
CA THR A 218 -2.77 -29.60 19.66
C THR A 218 -3.90 -30.03 20.60
N LYS A 219 -4.38 -29.14 21.48
CA LYS A 219 -5.55 -29.38 22.34
C LYS A 219 -6.88 -29.15 21.65
N SER A 220 -6.89 -28.62 20.43
CA SER A 220 -8.12 -28.45 19.66
C SER A 220 -8.78 -29.79 19.38
N LYS A 221 -10.12 -29.83 19.48
CA LYS A 221 -10.92 -30.98 19.07
C LYS A 221 -11.15 -31.02 17.55
N ASN A 222 -10.88 -29.92 16.84
CA ASN A 222 -10.95 -29.89 15.38
C ASN A 222 -9.64 -30.43 14.80
N GLN A 223 -9.67 -31.67 14.33
CA GLN A 223 -8.47 -32.33 13.84
C GLN A 223 -7.95 -31.74 12.52
N ALA A 224 -8.83 -31.22 11.67
CA ALA A 224 -8.43 -30.52 10.45
C ALA A 224 -7.64 -29.24 10.77
N PHE A 225 -8.04 -28.52 11.82
CA PHE A 225 -7.29 -27.37 12.32
C PHE A 225 -5.91 -27.76 12.87
N VAL A 226 -5.81 -28.83 13.65
CA VAL A 226 -4.53 -29.32 14.19
C VAL A 226 -3.58 -29.71 13.05
N GLU A 227 -4.10 -30.40 12.02
CA GLU A 227 -3.33 -30.77 10.84
C GLU A 227 -2.86 -29.54 10.05
N ALA A 228 -3.74 -28.54 9.84
CA ALA A 228 -3.39 -27.30 9.18
C ALA A 228 -2.26 -26.54 9.91
N CYS A 229 -2.29 -26.51 11.24
CA CYS A 229 -1.23 -25.91 12.05
C CYS A 229 0.09 -26.67 11.93
N LYS A 230 0.06 -28.02 11.90
CA LYS A 230 1.26 -28.84 11.66
C LYS A 230 1.82 -28.64 10.26
N GLU A 231 0.95 -28.53 9.27
CA GLU A 231 1.32 -28.24 7.88
C GLU A 231 2.05 -26.89 7.76
N LEU A 232 1.50 -25.85 8.39
CA LEU A 232 2.14 -24.54 8.49
C LEU A 232 3.54 -24.62 9.12
N LEU A 233 3.67 -25.30 10.27
CA LEU A 233 4.94 -25.44 10.99
C LEU A 233 6.00 -26.21 10.18
N ALA A 234 5.58 -27.07 9.26
CA ALA A 234 6.49 -27.78 8.35
C ALA A 234 6.91 -26.92 7.13
N ASN A 235 6.18 -25.84 6.83
CA ASN A 235 6.43 -24.99 5.67
C ASN A 235 7.50 -23.93 5.97
N ARG A 236 8.72 -24.17 5.51
CA ARG A 236 9.89 -23.32 5.77
C ARG A 236 9.77 -21.90 5.23
N LEU A 237 9.05 -21.70 4.13
CA LEU A 237 8.81 -20.36 3.59
C LEU A 237 7.81 -19.57 4.45
N MET A 238 6.84 -20.26 5.06
CA MET A 238 5.90 -19.61 5.98
C MET A 238 6.56 -19.31 7.32
N THR A 239 7.26 -20.28 7.93
CA THR A 239 7.96 -20.06 9.21
C THR A 239 9.10 -19.06 9.09
N GLN A 240 9.78 -18.94 7.94
CA GLN A 240 10.79 -17.90 7.74
C GLN A 240 10.27 -16.47 7.94
N GLN A 241 8.96 -16.24 7.78
CA GLN A 241 8.33 -14.95 8.05
C GLN A 241 8.28 -14.62 9.55
N TRP A 242 8.50 -15.60 10.43
CA TRP A 242 8.44 -15.44 11.89
C TRP A 242 9.76 -14.99 12.52
N ASN A 243 10.81 -14.86 11.72
CA ASN A 243 12.19 -14.65 12.16
C ASN A 243 12.36 -13.49 13.17
N GLU A 244 11.64 -12.39 12.96
CA GLU A 244 11.78 -11.19 13.82
C GLU A 244 11.28 -11.46 15.25
N GLU A 245 10.13 -12.13 15.39
CA GLU A 245 9.49 -12.34 16.70
C GLU A 245 9.97 -13.62 17.40
N ALA A 246 10.45 -14.60 16.63
CA ALA A 246 10.92 -15.88 17.13
C ALA A 246 12.21 -15.75 17.96
N ASP A 247 12.50 -16.79 18.74
CA ASP A 247 13.81 -16.93 19.39
C ASP A 247 14.94 -16.90 18.34
N ARG A 248 16.08 -16.33 18.71
CA ARG A 248 17.23 -16.15 17.80
C ARG A 248 17.87 -17.47 17.36
N LYS A 249 17.50 -18.60 17.96
CA LYS A 249 17.96 -19.94 17.61
C LYS A 249 16.80 -20.87 17.28
N ASP A 250 15.64 -20.32 16.95
CA ASP A 250 14.45 -21.10 16.68
C ASP A 250 14.66 -22.03 15.46
N PRO A 251 14.57 -23.36 15.62
CA PRO A 251 14.83 -24.31 14.54
C PRO A 251 13.78 -24.28 13.42
N LEU A 252 12.66 -23.56 13.60
CA LEU A 252 11.69 -23.33 12.54
C LEU A 252 12.20 -22.31 11.50
N ILE A 253 13.14 -21.45 11.87
CA ILE A 253 13.70 -20.41 11.02
C ILE A 253 14.95 -20.93 10.31
N THR A 254 14.91 -20.95 8.97
CA THR A 254 16.04 -21.43 8.17
C THR A 254 17.19 -20.42 8.15
N LEU A 255 16.89 -19.16 7.80
CA LEU A 255 17.85 -18.07 7.73
C LEU A 255 17.75 -17.23 9.00
N GLN A 256 18.66 -17.48 9.93
CA GLN A 256 18.68 -16.89 11.29
C GLN A 256 19.15 -15.43 11.32
N LYS A 257 19.81 -14.94 10.26
CA LYS A 257 20.15 -13.51 10.15
C LYS A 257 18.85 -12.71 10.19
N GLN A 258 18.82 -11.66 11.01
CA GLN A 258 17.61 -10.91 11.40
C GLN A 258 17.13 -9.95 10.30
N TYR A 259 16.96 -10.46 9.08
CA TYR A 259 16.34 -9.75 7.97
C TYR A 259 14.84 -9.62 8.20
N LYS A 260 14.28 -8.49 7.79
CA LYS A 260 12.93 -8.06 8.20
C LYS A 260 11.89 -8.19 7.09
N ALA A 261 10.69 -8.61 7.46
CA ALA A 261 9.48 -8.66 6.63
C ALA A 261 9.63 -9.53 5.37
N PHE A 262 10.06 -10.78 5.54
CA PHE A 262 10.21 -11.73 4.46
C PHE A 262 8.95 -11.83 3.58
N SER A 263 9.14 -11.80 2.27
CA SER A 263 8.18 -12.22 1.24
C SER A 263 8.91 -13.05 0.20
N TYR A 264 8.17 -13.84 -0.56
CA TYR A 264 8.76 -14.69 -1.59
C TYR A 264 7.81 -14.92 -2.76
N TYR A 265 8.39 -15.39 -3.86
CA TYR A 265 7.67 -15.98 -4.98
C TYR A 265 8.54 -17.03 -5.67
N HIS A 266 7.90 -17.96 -6.39
CA HIS A 266 8.58 -18.94 -7.21
C HIS A 266 8.86 -18.43 -8.62
N LEU A 267 10.09 -18.64 -9.09
CA LEU A 267 10.50 -18.42 -10.49
C LEU A 267 9.99 -19.56 -11.39
N PRO A 268 10.00 -19.39 -12.73
CA PRO A 268 9.56 -20.44 -13.66
C PRO A 268 10.35 -21.74 -13.55
N ASP A 269 11.61 -21.67 -13.09
CA ASP A 269 12.51 -22.82 -12.90
C ASP A 269 12.38 -23.46 -11.50
N GLY A 270 11.43 -23.01 -10.68
CA GLY A 270 11.16 -23.56 -9.35
C GLY A 270 12.05 -22.99 -8.23
N ARG A 271 13.05 -22.17 -8.54
CA ARG A 271 13.80 -21.43 -7.50
C ARG A 271 12.89 -20.44 -6.79
N VAL A 272 13.21 -20.13 -5.54
CA VAL A 272 12.45 -19.19 -4.72
C VAL A 272 13.25 -17.91 -4.53
N VAL A 273 12.67 -16.78 -4.93
CA VAL A 273 13.20 -15.46 -4.59
C VAL A 273 12.71 -15.09 -3.20
N GLY A 274 13.64 -14.71 -2.33
CA GLY A 274 13.35 -14.05 -1.07
C GLY A 274 13.53 -12.54 -1.17
N LEU A 275 12.62 -11.78 -0.57
CA LEU A 275 12.68 -10.32 -0.44
C LEU A 275 12.43 -9.89 1.00
N TRP A 276 13.21 -8.92 1.47
CA TRP A 276 13.08 -8.31 2.80
C TRP A 276 13.13 -6.78 2.67
N LYS A 277 12.93 -6.06 3.78
CA LYS A 277 13.19 -4.60 3.86
C LYS A 277 14.54 -4.24 3.25
N ASN A 278 14.70 -2.99 2.81
CA ASN A 278 15.88 -2.49 2.11
C ASN A 278 16.11 -3.13 0.73
N ALA A 279 15.07 -3.72 0.14
CA ALA A 279 15.15 -4.60 -1.03
C ALA A 279 16.28 -5.64 -0.91
N LEU A 280 16.54 -6.14 0.30
CA LEU A 280 17.45 -7.28 0.46
C LEU A 280 16.85 -8.49 -0.24
N THR A 281 17.67 -9.26 -0.93
CA THR A 281 17.25 -10.43 -1.68
C THR A 281 18.29 -11.55 -1.61
N ALA A 282 17.78 -12.78 -1.70
CA ALA A 282 18.53 -14.01 -1.82
C ALA A 282 17.66 -15.01 -2.60
N ILE A 283 18.25 -16.08 -3.13
CA ILE A 283 17.50 -17.12 -3.85
C ILE A 283 17.80 -18.48 -3.23
N SER A 284 16.73 -19.20 -2.92
CA SER A 284 16.77 -20.61 -2.50
C SER A 284 16.50 -21.53 -3.69
N THR A 285 17.22 -22.65 -3.76
CA THR A 285 17.07 -23.69 -4.78
C THR A 285 16.36 -24.95 -4.26
N ASP A 286 15.95 -24.95 -2.99
CA ASP A 286 15.40 -26.11 -2.28
C ASP A 286 14.12 -25.78 -1.51
N ASN A 287 13.35 -24.82 -2.01
CA ASN A 287 12.07 -24.37 -1.45
C ASN A 287 12.19 -23.83 -0.02
N GLY A 288 13.22 -23.01 0.24
CA GLY A 288 13.46 -22.34 1.52
C GLY A 288 14.03 -23.23 2.62
N LYS A 289 14.45 -24.45 2.30
CA LYS A 289 15.15 -25.34 3.24
C LYS A 289 16.57 -24.86 3.52
N SER A 290 17.19 -24.17 2.58
CA SER A 290 18.43 -23.43 2.75
C SER A 290 18.41 -22.13 1.94
N TRP A 291 19.24 -21.18 2.37
CA TRP A 291 19.48 -19.90 1.72
C TRP A 291 20.99 -19.65 1.65
N PRO A 292 21.46 -18.81 0.71
CA PRO A 292 22.80 -18.24 0.79
C PRO A 292 23.04 -17.60 2.15
N GLU A 293 24.31 -17.61 2.59
CA GLU A 293 24.67 -17.14 3.94
C GLU A 293 24.21 -15.70 4.21
N SER A 294 24.15 -14.86 3.18
CA SER A 294 23.72 -13.46 3.27
C SER A 294 22.75 -13.10 2.16
N ALA A 295 21.78 -12.25 2.49
CA ALA A 295 21.00 -11.49 1.52
C ALA A 295 21.69 -10.14 1.25
N PHE A 296 21.55 -9.64 0.02
CA PHE A 296 22.17 -8.38 -0.42
C PHE A 296 21.11 -7.46 -1.02
N ARG A 297 21.35 -6.14 -1.03
CA ARG A 297 20.43 -5.20 -1.67
C ARG A 297 20.33 -5.53 -3.16
N ALA A 298 19.11 -5.69 -3.66
CA ALA A 298 18.83 -5.93 -5.07
C ALA A 298 19.39 -4.75 -5.90
N PRO A 299 20.33 -4.98 -6.83
CA PRO A 299 20.96 -3.90 -7.57
C PRO A 299 19.93 -3.02 -8.29
N GLY A 300 20.12 -1.69 -8.23
CA GLY A 300 19.26 -0.70 -8.88
C GLY A 300 17.93 -0.41 -8.16
N PHE A 301 17.46 -1.26 -7.24
CA PHE A 301 16.29 -0.94 -6.44
C PHE A 301 16.61 0.16 -5.44
N VAL A 302 15.87 1.27 -5.51
CA VAL A 302 15.82 2.26 -4.43
C VAL A 302 14.74 1.81 -3.46
N ASN A 303 15.09 1.40 -2.24
CA ASN A 303 14.12 1.02 -1.22
C ASN A 303 14.78 1.07 0.17
N SER A 304 13.97 1.44 1.16
CA SER A 304 14.42 1.61 2.54
C SER A 304 13.61 0.73 3.51
N ASN A 305 13.23 1.27 4.66
CA ASN A 305 12.68 0.52 5.79
C ASN A 305 11.17 0.21 5.72
N ALA A 306 10.45 0.64 4.68
CA ALA A 306 8.99 0.56 4.58
C ALA A 306 8.44 -0.69 3.86
N LYS A 307 9.26 -1.75 3.78
CA LYS A 307 9.03 -3.02 3.06
C LYS A 307 9.12 -2.88 1.53
N ILE A 308 9.23 -4.05 0.90
CA ILE A 308 9.00 -4.33 -0.51
C ILE A 308 8.17 -5.61 -0.57
N TRP A 309 7.19 -5.65 -1.45
CA TRP A 309 6.38 -6.83 -1.73
C TRP A 309 6.71 -7.30 -3.14
N GLY A 310 6.88 -8.62 -3.35
CA GLY A 310 7.04 -9.21 -4.68
C GLY A 310 6.12 -10.41 -4.86
N GLN A 311 5.53 -10.55 -6.05
CA GLN A 311 4.73 -11.73 -6.40
C GLN A 311 4.69 -11.98 -7.91
N LYS A 312 4.28 -13.20 -8.27
CA LYS A 312 3.82 -13.53 -9.62
C LYS A 312 2.43 -12.94 -9.88
N THR A 313 2.19 -12.43 -11.09
CA THR A 313 0.91 -11.89 -11.53
C THR A 313 0.13 -12.92 -12.35
N SER A 314 -1.18 -12.69 -12.52
CA SER A 314 -2.11 -13.62 -13.17
C SER A 314 -1.80 -13.87 -14.66
N ASP A 315 -1.13 -12.93 -15.32
CA ASP A 315 -0.61 -13.02 -16.69
C ASP A 315 0.73 -13.77 -16.78
N GLY A 316 1.25 -14.32 -15.67
CA GLY A 316 2.48 -15.10 -15.63
C GLY A 316 3.76 -14.28 -15.48
N ASN A 317 3.67 -12.94 -15.47
CA ASN A 317 4.77 -12.03 -15.18
C ASN A 317 4.97 -11.89 -13.65
N TYR A 318 5.80 -10.92 -13.25
CA TYR A 318 6.11 -10.62 -11.86
C TYR A 318 6.02 -9.12 -11.60
N ALA A 319 5.64 -8.78 -10.38
CA ALA A 319 5.57 -7.40 -9.91
C ALA A 319 6.22 -7.27 -8.53
N THR A 320 6.86 -6.13 -8.29
CA THR A 320 7.23 -5.66 -6.96
C THR A 320 6.54 -4.35 -6.66
N VAL A 321 5.90 -4.23 -5.49
CA VAL A 321 5.28 -3.00 -5.00
C VAL A 321 6.04 -2.52 -3.76
N TYR A 322 6.44 -1.26 -3.73
CA TYR A 322 7.32 -0.70 -2.70
C TYR A 322 7.34 0.82 -2.70
N ASN A 323 7.95 1.42 -1.68
CA ASN A 323 8.35 2.81 -1.71
C ASN A 323 9.73 2.92 -2.39
N PRO A 324 9.82 3.52 -3.60
CA PRO A 324 11.07 3.62 -4.35
C PRO A 324 11.96 4.78 -3.86
N SER A 325 12.04 4.98 -2.55
CA SER A 325 12.56 6.17 -1.89
C SER A 325 13.12 5.83 -0.49
N GLU A 326 13.92 6.73 0.07
CA GLU A 326 14.27 6.73 1.50
C GLU A 326 13.11 7.24 2.38
N TYR A 327 12.20 7.99 1.77
CA TYR A 327 10.92 8.37 2.37
C TYR A 327 9.85 7.29 2.09
N ARG A 328 8.75 7.29 2.84
CA ARG A 328 7.68 6.30 2.66
C ARG A 328 6.62 6.74 1.63
N TRP A 329 7.06 7.42 0.58
CA TRP A 329 6.25 7.80 -0.57
C TRP A 329 7.09 7.88 -1.86
N PRO A 330 6.46 7.77 -3.03
CA PRO A 330 5.12 7.22 -3.26
C PRO A 330 5.05 5.72 -2.95
N LEU A 331 3.88 5.10 -3.11
CA LEU A 331 3.79 3.66 -3.34
C LEU A 331 3.83 3.39 -4.86
N ALA A 332 4.79 2.60 -5.31
CA ALA A 332 5.06 2.35 -6.72
C ALA A 332 5.14 0.86 -7.03
N ILE A 333 5.06 0.51 -8.32
CA ILE A 333 5.15 -0.84 -8.86
C ILE A 333 6.21 -0.92 -9.95
N SER A 334 7.01 -1.98 -9.90
CA SER A 334 7.92 -2.40 -10.97
C SER A 334 7.52 -3.77 -11.48
N THR A 335 7.65 -4.00 -12.79
CA THR A 335 7.30 -5.27 -13.44
C THR A 335 8.50 -5.97 -14.08
N SER A 336 8.44 -7.30 -14.12
CA SER A 336 9.44 -8.18 -14.70
C SER A 336 8.76 -9.33 -15.45
N LYS A 337 9.34 -9.76 -16.56
CA LYS A 337 8.87 -10.95 -17.31
C LYS A 337 9.39 -12.27 -16.71
N ASN A 338 10.53 -12.24 -16.02
CA ASN A 338 11.21 -13.44 -15.55
C ASN A 338 11.35 -13.51 -14.03
N GLY A 339 10.93 -12.47 -13.30
CA GLY A 339 11.01 -12.42 -11.83
C GLY A 339 12.40 -12.06 -11.32
N LEU A 340 13.32 -11.65 -12.18
CA LEU A 340 14.69 -11.25 -11.79
C LEU A 340 15.04 -9.86 -12.31
N ASN A 341 14.72 -9.57 -13.58
CA ASN A 341 15.02 -8.29 -14.20
C ASN A 341 13.79 -7.39 -14.27
N TYR A 342 13.71 -6.38 -13.40
CA TYR A 342 12.62 -5.43 -13.33
C TYR A 342 12.94 -4.17 -14.15
N THR A 343 12.03 -3.77 -15.05
CA THR A 343 12.34 -2.76 -16.09
C THR A 343 11.45 -1.52 -16.07
N THR A 344 10.40 -1.52 -15.26
CA THR A 344 9.42 -0.42 -15.18
C THR A 344 9.36 0.12 -13.75
N LEU A 345 8.93 1.38 -13.59
CA LEU A 345 8.59 1.96 -12.30
C LEU A 345 7.42 2.93 -12.50
N LEU A 346 6.26 2.58 -11.93
CA LEU A 346 4.96 3.25 -12.15
C LEU A 346 4.27 3.55 -10.82
N LEU A 347 3.41 4.56 -10.79
CA LEU A 347 2.69 4.96 -9.58
C LEU A 347 1.50 4.04 -9.29
N VAL A 348 1.36 3.61 -8.02
CA VAL A 348 0.17 2.95 -7.48
C VAL A 348 -0.63 3.97 -6.66
N ASN A 349 0.01 4.57 -5.65
CA ASN A 349 -0.58 5.62 -4.82
C ASN A 349 0.45 6.74 -4.59
N GLY A 350 0.08 7.96 -4.96
CA GLY A 350 0.91 9.17 -4.79
C GLY A 350 0.29 10.21 -3.88
N GLU A 351 -0.78 9.87 -3.16
CA GLU A 351 -1.41 10.73 -2.18
C GLU A 351 -0.88 10.46 -0.78
N ILE A 352 -0.83 11.51 0.04
CA ILE A 352 -0.51 11.42 1.46
C ILE A 352 -1.59 12.20 2.22
N THR A 353 -2.47 11.47 2.90
CA THR A 353 -3.37 12.06 3.90
C THR A 353 -2.50 12.73 4.98
N PRO A 354 -2.86 13.90 5.52
CA PRO A 354 -2.22 14.42 6.73
C PRO A 354 -2.34 13.39 7.86
N MET A 355 -1.30 13.21 8.66
CA MET A 355 -1.39 12.40 9.88
C MET A 355 -2.24 13.18 10.88
N ARG A 356 -3.45 12.68 11.17
CA ARG A 356 -4.40 13.40 12.03
C ARG A 356 -4.02 13.28 13.49
N TYR A 357 -3.45 12.14 13.88
CA TYR A 357 -3.07 11.86 15.25
C TYR A 357 -1.58 11.59 15.39
N GLY A 358 -0.88 12.35 16.24
CA GLY A 358 0.51 12.09 16.56
C GLY A 358 0.69 10.77 17.33
N GLY A 359 1.88 10.18 17.28
CA GLY A 359 2.15 8.94 17.99
C GLY A 359 3.56 8.38 17.75
N ASN A 360 4.04 7.62 18.74
CA ASN A 360 5.38 7.02 18.71
C ASN A 360 5.64 6.25 17.40
N TYR A 361 6.76 6.57 16.75
CA TYR A 361 7.21 6.01 15.47
C TYR A 361 6.19 6.02 14.32
N LYS A 362 5.10 6.80 14.41
CA LYS A 362 4.26 7.10 13.24
C LYS A 362 5.06 7.97 12.29
N SER A 363 4.94 7.69 10.99
CA SER A 363 5.72 8.35 9.94
C SER A 363 4.87 8.46 8.70
N TYR A 364 5.09 9.48 7.89
CA TYR A 364 4.18 9.84 6.81
C TYR A 364 4.23 8.90 5.59
N GLY A 365 3.09 8.79 4.89
CA GLY A 365 2.97 8.18 3.57
C GLY A 365 2.41 6.75 3.54
N PRO A 366 2.07 6.25 2.33
CA PRO A 366 1.59 4.88 2.11
C PRO A 366 2.73 3.89 2.26
N GLN A 367 2.61 2.92 3.17
CA GLN A 367 3.76 2.16 3.64
C GLN A 367 3.41 0.76 4.12
N TYR A 368 4.43 -0.08 4.27
CA TYR A 368 4.32 -1.46 4.76
C TYR A 368 3.47 -2.36 3.86
N VAL A 369 3.60 -2.15 2.55
CA VAL A 369 2.88 -2.90 1.54
C VAL A 369 3.03 -4.42 1.70
N ARG A 370 1.91 -5.11 1.54
CA ARG A 370 1.79 -6.58 1.52
C ARG A 370 0.73 -6.99 0.50
N GLY A 371 0.92 -8.10 -0.18
CA GLY A 371 -0.11 -8.69 -1.04
C GLY A 371 -0.51 -10.08 -0.56
N ILE A 372 -1.15 -10.83 -1.45
CA ILE A 372 -1.57 -12.21 -1.20
C ILE A 372 -0.41 -13.14 -1.55
N ILE A 373 0.15 -13.79 -0.53
CA ILE A 373 1.25 -14.74 -0.71
C ILE A 373 0.75 -16.01 -1.41
N GLU A 374 1.65 -16.69 -2.12
CA GLU A 374 1.36 -17.95 -2.79
C GLU A 374 0.73 -18.95 -1.80
N GLY A 375 -0.35 -19.61 -2.22
CA GLY A 375 -1.13 -20.52 -1.37
C GLY A 375 -2.31 -19.85 -0.66
N ASN A 376 -2.25 -18.55 -0.34
CA ASN A 376 -3.34 -17.83 0.37
C ASN A 376 -4.44 -17.30 -0.56
N GLY A 377 -4.65 -18.00 -1.67
CA GLY A 377 -5.70 -17.76 -2.66
C GLY A 377 -5.36 -16.79 -3.79
N LYS A 378 -6.28 -16.70 -4.74
CA LYS A 378 -6.16 -15.91 -5.97
C LYS A 378 -7.47 -15.16 -6.21
N PRO A 379 -7.46 -13.81 -6.23
CA PRO A 379 -8.64 -13.03 -6.55
C PRO A 379 -9.23 -13.42 -7.92
N ALA A 380 -10.56 -13.56 -7.98
CA ALA A 380 -11.26 -14.02 -9.18
C ALA A 380 -11.18 -13.04 -10.36
N ASP A 381 -10.93 -11.75 -10.09
CA ASP A 381 -10.79 -10.71 -11.12
C ASP A 381 -9.41 -10.72 -11.81
N GLY A 382 -8.47 -11.54 -11.33
CA GLY A 382 -7.12 -11.64 -11.86
C GLY A 382 -6.26 -10.40 -11.62
N LYS A 383 -6.74 -9.39 -10.88
CA LYS A 383 -5.97 -8.19 -10.58
C LYS A 383 -4.91 -8.47 -9.51
N LEU A 384 -3.89 -7.64 -9.48
CA LEU A 384 -2.98 -7.57 -8.35
C LEU A 384 -3.64 -6.74 -7.25
N TRP A 385 -3.79 -7.33 -6.06
CA TRP A 385 -4.29 -6.66 -4.88
C TRP A 385 -3.19 -6.55 -3.83
N VAL A 386 -3.01 -5.34 -3.29
CA VAL A 386 -2.08 -5.06 -2.19
C VAL A 386 -2.77 -4.25 -1.10
N THR A 387 -2.32 -4.43 0.14
CA THR A 387 -2.73 -3.63 1.30
C THR A 387 -1.52 -2.90 1.87
N TYR A 388 -1.76 -1.75 2.49
CA TYR A 388 -0.76 -0.91 3.14
C TYR A 388 -1.46 0.00 4.15
N SER A 389 -0.71 0.59 5.06
CA SER A 389 -1.22 1.67 5.91
C SER A 389 -0.83 3.02 5.35
N MET A 390 -1.66 4.04 5.56
CA MET A 390 -1.27 5.45 5.41
C MET A 390 -0.91 6.00 6.79
N ASN A 391 0.28 6.58 6.94
CA ASN A 391 0.77 7.20 8.18
C ASN A 391 0.86 6.30 9.43
N LYS A 392 0.69 4.97 9.27
CA LYS A 392 0.41 4.04 10.38
C LYS A 392 -0.87 4.42 11.16
N GLU A 393 -1.85 4.97 10.46
CA GLU A 393 -3.10 5.50 11.03
C GLU A 393 -4.32 4.90 10.35
N ASP A 394 -4.33 4.92 9.01
CA ASP A 394 -5.43 4.41 8.19
C ASP A 394 -4.99 3.16 7.41
N ILE A 395 -5.93 2.25 7.12
CA ILE A 395 -5.68 1.04 6.34
C ILE A 395 -6.30 1.18 4.95
N TRP A 396 -5.53 0.75 3.96
CA TRP A 396 -5.86 0.89 2.56
C TRP A 396 -5.60 -0.41 1.80
N VAL A 397 -6.31 -0.54 0.68
CA VAL A 397 -6.01 -1.51 -0.37
C VAL A 397 -5.89 -0.80 -1.72
N SER A 398 -5.08 -1.36 -2.61
CA SER A 398 -5.10 -1.00 -4.03
C SER A 398 -5.39 -2.20 -4.89
N SER A 399 -6.30 -2.02 -5.86
CA SER A 399 -6.44 -2.94 -6.99
C SER A 399 -5.64 -2.40 -8.17
N VAL A 400 -4.78 -3.24 -8.75
CA VAL A 400 -3.91 -2.90 -9.88
C VAL A 400 -4.26 -3.84 -11.04
N PRO A 401 -4.73 -3.31 -12.18
CA PRO A 401 -5.01 -4.13 -13.36
C PRO A 401 -3.79 -4.91 -13.85
N VAL A 402 -4.03 -6.13 -14.30
CA VAL A 402 -3.03 -7.01 -14.92
C VAL A 402 -3.55 -7.38 -16.32
N PRO A 403 -2.75 -7.23 -17.39
CA PRO A 403 -1.36 -6.78 -17.41
C PRO A 403 -1.21 -5.29 -17.02
N VAL A 404 -0.15 -4.98 -16.29
CA VAL A 404 0.15 -3.61 -15.82
C VAL A 404 0.53 -2.72 -17.01
N ASN A 405 -0.15 -1.59 -17.17
CA ASN A 405 0.07 -0.64 -18.26
C ASN A 405 -0.09 0.82 -17.78
N ASN A 406 0.68 1.75 -18.33
CA ASN A 406 0.54 3.20 -18.11
C ASN A 406 0.39 4.01 -19.40
N LYS A 407 0.26 3.36 -20.56
CA LYS A 407 0.13 4.03 -21.86
C LYS A 407 -1.30 3.88 -22.38
N ALA A 408 -2.03 5.00 -22.39
CA ALA A 408 -3.26 5.13 -23.14
C ALA A 408 -2.93 5.35 -24.62
N THR A 409 -3.43 4.47 -25.49
CA THR A 409 -3.18 4.51 -26.94
C THR A 409 -4.33 5.12 -27.73
N ILE A 410 -5.49 5.32 -27.09
CA ILE A 410 -6.70 5.87 -27.70
C ILE A 410 -7.21 7.01 -26.84
N HIS A 411 -7.67 8.08 -27.48
CA HIS A 411 -8.34 9.17 -26.82
C HIS A 411 -9.64 8.73 -26.12
N VAL A 412 -10.05 9.48 -25.10
CA VAL A 412 -11.18 9.11 -24.24
C VAL A 412 -12.50 9.38 -24.97
N ASN A 413 -13.48 8.49 -24.81
CA ASN A 413 -14.85 8.70 -25.26
C ASN A 413 -15.81 8.02 -24.26
N ASP A 414 -15.67 8.40 -23.01
CA ASP A 414 -16.35 7.77 -21.87
C ASP A 414 -17.65 8.55 -21.61
N ASP A 415 -18.79 7.88 -21.74
CA ASP A 415 -20.10 8.36 -21.30
C ASP A 415 -20.61 7.35 -20.27
N PHE A 416 -20.62 7.74 -18.99
CA PHE A 416 -20.90 6.82 -17.89
C PHE A 416 -22.31 6.22 -17.96
N GLY A 417 -23.25 6.84 -18.68
CA GLY A 417 -24.58 6.27 -18.95
C GLY A 417 -24.60 5.22 -20.07
N LYS A 418 -23.50 5.07 -20.82
CA LYS A 418 -23.36 4.15 -21.96
C LYS A 418 -22.23 3.13 -21.80
N LEU A 419 -21.35 3.31 -20.82
CA LEU A 419 -20.30 2.34 -20.52
C LEU A 419 -20.91 1.01 -20.02
N PRO A 420 -20.26 -0.13 -20.27
CA PRO A 420 -20.75 -1.41 -19.76
C PRO A 420 -20.80 -1.41 -18.23
N LYS A 421 -21.91 -1.89 -17.68
CA LYS A 421 -22.14 -1.94 -16.23
C LYS A 421 -21.05 -2.76 -15.52
N GLY A 422 -20.48 -2.22 -14.45
CA GLY A 422 -19.37 -2.82 -13.70
C GLY A 422 -17.98 -2.66 -14.34
N LYS A 423 -17.88 -2.01 -15.50
CA LYS A 423 -16.63 -1.73 -16.22
C LYS A 423 -16.36 -0.24 -16.39
N GLU A 424 -17.19 0.61 -15.79
CA GLU A 424 -17.17 2.06 -15.98
C GLU A 424 -15.86 2.70 -15.53
N LEU A 425 -15.19 2.09 -14.54
CA LEU A 425 -13.92 2.55 -13.98
C LEU A 425 -12.70 1.77 -14.49
N GLU A 426 -12.83 0.84 -15.44
CA GLU A 426 -11.72 -0.05 -15.85
C GLU A 426 -10.47 0.70 -16.33
N ASN A 427 -10.66 1.87 -16.95
CA ASN A 427 -9.58 2.76 -17.41
C ASN A 427 -9.43 4.04 -16.58
N TRP A 428 -10.13 4.13 -15.44
CA TRP A 428 -10.07 5.28 -14.54
C TRP A 428 -9.23 4.94 -13.32
N ASN A 429 -8.36 5.86 -12.95
CA ASN A 429 -7.65 5.79 -11.70
C ASN A 429 -8.50 6.46 -10.62
N ILE A 430 -8.68 5.84 -9.46
CA ILE A 430 -9.41 6.45 -8.35
C ILE A 430 -8.60 6.42 -7.05
N TYR A 431 -8.81 7.45 -6.25
CA TYR A 431 -8.41 7.54 -4.85
C TYR A 431 -9.67 7.89 -4.06
N SER A 432 -10.12 6.94 -3.25
CA SER A 432 -11.43 6.95 -2.61
C SER A 432 -11.31 6.72 -1.10
N PRO A 433 -11.04 7.78 -0.32
CA PRO A 433 -11.23 7.78 1.13
C PRO A 433 -12.66 7.40 1.53
N LEU A 434 -12.84 6.90 2.76
CA LEU A 434 -14.17 6.54 3.28
C LEU A 434 -15.10 7.74 3.40
N TRP A 435 -14.55 8.91 3.75
CA TRP A 435 -15.29 10.17 3.89
C TRP A 435 -15.18 11.07 2.66
N ALA A 436 -14.49 10.62 1.60
CA ALA A 436 -14.48 11.29 0.31
C ALA A 436 -14.55 10.27 -0.86
N PRO A 437 -15.66 9.51 -0.97
CA PRO A 437 -15.73 8.38 -1.89
C PRO A 437 -15.87 8.79 -3.37
N VAL A 438 -15.30 7.97 -4.26
CA VAL A 438 -15.47 8.02 -5.71
C VAL A 438 -16.29 6.81 -6.17
N LYS A 439 -17.44 7.03 -6.83
CA LYS A 439 -18.34 5.95 -7.28
C LYS A 439 -19.01 6.30 -8.61
N VAL A 440 -19.46 5.29 -9.35
CA VAL A 440 -20.36 5.49 -10.49
C VAL A 440 -21.79 5.22 -10.05
N GLU A 441 -22.67 6.20 -10.25
CA GLU A 441 -24.07 6.15 -9.84
C GLU A 441 -24.93 6.83 -10.91
N ASN A 442 -26.07 6.20 -11.27
CA ASN A 442 -27.04 6.75 -12.21
C ASN A 442 -26.41 7.26 -13.53
N GLY A 443 -25.42 6.54 -14.05
CA GLY A 443 -24.72 6.90 -15.29
C GLY A 443 -23.81 8.13 -15.17
N SER A 444 -23.24 8.38 -13.99
CA SER A 444 -22.25 9.45 -13.76
C SER A 444 -21.20 9.02 -12.74
N LEU A 445 -19.98 9.52 -12.92
CA LEU A 445 -18.93 9.47 -11.91
C LEU A 445 -19.20 10.54 -10.85
N ILE A 446 -19.36 10.12 -9.61
CA ILE A 446 -19.66 10.95 -8.46
C ILE A 446 -18.44 11.02 -7.55
N LEU A 447 -18.03 12.23 -7.23
CA LEU A 447 -17.04 12.53 -6.20
C LEU A 447 -17.77 13.20 -5.05
N ARG A 448 -17.75 12.58 -3.87
CA ARG A 448 -18.28 13.16 -2.63
C ARG A 448 -17.12 13.53 -1.72
N ASP A 449 -17.32 14.54 -0.90
CA ASP A 449 -16.31 14.95 0.06
C ASP A 449 -16.94 15.56 1.32
N LYS A 450 -16.65 14.94 2.45
CA LYS A 450 -16.90 15.49 3.78
C LYS A 450 -15.71 15.28 4.72
N ASP A 451 -14.52 15.04 4.17
CA ASP A 451 -13.29 14.80 4.94
C ASP A 451 -12.45 16.08 5.00
N PRO A 452 -12.31 16.73 6.17
CA PRO A 452 -11.47 17.93 6.28
C PRO A 452 -9.99 17.65 5.98
N PHE A 453 -9.58 16.39 6.05
CA PHE A 453 -8.20 15.94 5.92
C PHE A 453 -7.96 15.08 4.69
N ASP A 454 -8.98 14.76 3.89
CA ASP A 454 -8.79 14.02 2.65
C ASP A 454 -9.55 14.61 1.46
N TYR A 455 -9.53 13.94 0.31
CA TYR A 455 -10.37 14.30 -0.83
C TYR A 455 -10.62 13.12 -1.75
N ALA A 456 -11.71 13.19 -2.51
CA ALA A 456 -11.97 12.31 -3.62
C ALA A 456 -11.08 12.73 -4.80
N LYS A 457 -10.50 11.76 -5.50
CA LYS A 457 -9.77 12.03 -6.75
C LYS A 457 -10.02 10.95 -7.79
N ALA A 458 -10.32 11.38 -9.02
CA ALA A 458 -10.43 10.52 -10.19
C ALA A 458 -9.53 11.05 -11.31
N GLU A 459 -8.79 10.16 -11.98
CA GLU A 459 -7.90 10.53 -13.07
C GLU A 459 -8.10 9.63 -14.28
N ARG A 460 -7.99 10.21 -15.48
CA ARG A 460 -8.10 9.48 -16.74
C ARG A 460 -6.93 9.80 -17.65
N LEU A 461 -6.18 8.75 -18.02
CA LEU A 461 -5.07 8.86 -18.96
C LEU A 461 -5.58 8.89 -20.40
N PHE A 462 -4.87 9.62 -21.26
CA PHE A 462 -5.10 9.68 -22.71
C PHE A 462 -3.75 9.83 -23.44
N PRO A 463 -3.69 9.65 -24.77
CA PRO A 463 -2.44 9.76 -25.52
C PRO A 463 -1.77 11.13 -25.31
N ALA A 464 -0.46 11.14 -25.03
CA ALA A 464 0.27 12.38 -24.78
C ALA A 464 0.12 13.34 -25.98
N SER A 465 -0.44 14.52 -25.72
CA SER A 465 -0.92 15.44 -26.75
C SER A 465 -0.38 16.85 -26.53
N LYS A 466 0.20 17.45 -27.57
CA LYS A 466 0.63 18.86 -27.57
C LYS A 466 -0.54 19.80 -27.84
N LYS A 467 -1.51 19.34 -28.62
CA LYS A 467 -2.76 20.01 -28.93
C LYS A 467 -3.89 19.05 -28.60
N VAL A 468 -4.78 19.44 -27.70
CA VAL A 468 -5.88 18.58 -27.25
C VAL A 468 -7.14 19.38 -27.00
N VAL A 469 -8.26 18.81 -27.43
CA VAL A 469 -9.60 19.20 -26.96
C VAL A 469 -10.00 18.18 -25.89
N THR A 470 -10.44 18.68 -24.75
CA THR A 470 -11.00 17.88 -23.65
C THR A 470 -12.41 18.39 -23.35
N SER A 471 -13.41 17.53 -23.53
CA SER A 471 -14.82 17.85 -23.32
C SER A 471 -15.40 16.99 -22.21
N PHE A 472 -16.04 17.60 -21.23
CA PHE A 472 -16.61 16.90 -20.09
C PHE A 472 -17.75 17.71 -19.48
N SER A 473 -18.66 17.02 -18.79
CA SER A 473 -19.71 17.67 -18.02
C SER A 473 -19.33 17.76 -16.54
N VAL A 474 -19.73 18.82 -15.86
CA VAL A 474 -19.71 18.89 -14.39
C VAL A 474 -21.07 19.37 -13.88
N THR A 475 -21.60 18.69 -12.86
CA THR A 475 -22.78 19.14 -12.11
C THR A 475 -22.42 19.24 -10.63
N PRO A 476 -22.09 20.43 -10.11
CA PRO A 476 -21.92 20.64 -8.68
C PRO A 476 -23.30 20.60 -7.98
N LYS A 477 -23.42 19.96 -6.82
CA LYS A 477 -24.69 19.90 -6.06
C LYS A 477 -24.85 21.03 -5.03
N GLN A 478 -23.83 21.85 -4.89
CA GLN A 478 -23.72 23.00 -4.01
C GLN A 478 -23.10 24.17 -4.78
N LYS A 479 -22.95 25.35 -4.16
CA LYS A 479 -22.26 26.50 -4.77
C LYS A 479 -21.45 27.38 -3.81
N ASP A 480 -21.56 27.15 -2.50
CA ASP A 480 -21.08 28.02 -1.43
C ASP A 480 -20.16 27.29 -0.43
N PHE A 481 -19.83 26.03 -0.70
CA PHE A 481 -18.89 25.21 0.05
C PHE A 481 -18.27 24.13 -0.85
N GLY A 482 -17.17 23.53 -0.39
CA GLY A 482 -16.41 22.55 -1.16
C GLY A 482 -15.54 23.16 -2.27
N LEU A 483 -14.68 22.32 -2.83
CA LEU A 483 -13.82 22.65 -3.96
C LEU A 483 -13.85 21.49 -4.95
N LEU A 484 -13.82 21.79 -6.25
CA LEU A 484 -13.41 20.82 -7.27
C LEU A 484 -12.33 21.46 -8.14
N GLU A 485 -11.11 20.91 -8.09
CA GLU A 485 -10.04 21.21 -9.03
C GLU A 485 -10.10 20.23 -10.21
N ILE A 486 -9.99 20.75 -11.44
CA ILE A 486 -9.93 19.97 -12.68
C ILE A 486 -8.65 20.34 -13.41
N GLU A 487 -7.74 19.39 -13.58
CA GLU A 487 -6.40 19.65 -14.10
C GLU A 487 -6.10 18.87 -15.38
N LEU A 488 -5.44 19.53 -16.34
CA LEU A 488 -4.68 18.82 -17.37
C LEU A 488 -3.23 18.72 -16.92
N GLN A 489 -2.69 17.51 -16.91
CA GLN A 489 -1.35 17.21 -16.42
C GLN A 489 -0.50 16.48 -17.46
N ASP A 490 0.81 16.67 -17.40
CA ASP A 490 1.79 15.89 -18.17
C ASP A 490 2.05 14.50 -17.56
N GLU A 491 2.99 13.75 -18.14
CA GLU A 491 3.33 12.40 -17.68
C GLU A 491 3.97 12.37 -16.28
N LYS A 492 4.54 13.49 -15.83
CA LYS A 492 5.17 13.66 -14.51
C LYS A 492 4.19 14.17 -13.47
N GLY A 493 2.93 14.42 -13.83
CA GLY A 493 1.91 14.98 -12.95
C GLY A 493 1.97 16.50 -12.79
N THR A 494 2.72 17.20 -13.62
CA THR A 494 2.77 18.67 -13.64
C THR A 494 1.48 19.21 -14.27
N ALA A 495 0.64 19.88 -13.48
CA ALA A 495 -0.59 20.52 -13.96
C ALA A 495 -0.30 21.79 -14.75
N THR A 496 -0.81 21.92 -15.98
CA THR A 496 -0.61 23.10 -16.83
C THR A 496 -1.84 24.00 -16.89
N VAL A 497 -3.02 23.38 -16.82
CA VAL A 497 -4.33 24.02 -16.72
C VAL A 497 -5.00 23.52 -15.45
N ARG A 498 -5.63 24.42 -14.71
CA ARG A 498 -6.45 24.09 -13.54
C ARG A 498 -7.71 24.95 -13.56
N LEU A 499 -8.86 24.31 -13.67
CA LEU A 499 -10.16 24.93 -13.46
C LEU A 499 -10.64 24.65 -12.04
N THR A 500 -11.43 25.56 -11.46
CA THR A 500 -12.03 25.36 -10.14
C THR A 500 -13.54 25.62 -10.16
N PHE A 501 -14.29 24.79 -9.46
CA PHE A 501 -15.60 25.15 -8.90
C PHE A 501 -15.39 25.33 -7.39
N ASP A 502 -15.42 26.57 -6.91
CA ASP A 502 -15.05 26.90 -5.53
C ASP A 502 -16.22 27.47 -4.71
N THR A 503 -15.93 27.82 -3.45
CA THR A 503 -16.88 28.34 -2.47
C THR A 503 -17.43 29.73 -2.81
N ALA A 504 -16.84 30.45 -3.78
CA ALA A 504 -17.37 31.73 -4.24
C ALA A 504 -18.52 31.55 -5.26
N GLY A 505 -18.85 30.30 -5.63
CA GLY A 505 -19.86 30.02 -6.65
C GLY A 505 -19.40 30.42 -8.05
N VAL A 506 -18.08 30.38 -8.30
CA VAL A 506 -17.46 30.79 -9.56
C VAL A 506 -16.73 29.60 -10.21
N LEU A 507 -16.92 29.45 -11.52
CA LEU A 507 -16.03 28.66 -12.36
C LEU A 507 -14.85 29.56 -12.75
N SER A 508 -13.64 29.20 -12.32
CA SER A 508 -12.43 29.99 -12.55
C SER A 508 -11.30 29.14 -13.14
N GLY A 509 -10.25 29.79 -13.64
CA GLY A 509 -9.03 29.14 -14.11
C GLY A 509 -7.78 29.76 -13.51
N LYS A 510 -6.84 28.93 -13.06
CA LYS A 510 -5.55 29.40 -12.54
C LYS A 510 -4.74 30.07 -13.65
N ALA A 511 -4.24 31.28 -13.38
CA ALA A 511 -3.50 32.12 -14.32
C ALA A 511 -2.14 32.58 -13.72
N GLY A 512 -1.51 31.72 -12.92
CA GLY A 512 -0.31 32.02 -12.14
C GLY A 512 -0.66 32.21 -10.66
N ALA A 513 -0.27 33.35 -10.09
CA ALA A 513 -0.61 33.71 -8.70
C ALA A 513 -2.08 34.09 -8.51
N ARG A 514 -2.79 34.48 -9.59
CA ARG A 514 -4.21 34.85 -9.58
C ARG A 514 -5.07 33.81 -10.29
N TYR A 515 -6.38 33.90 -10.06
CA TYR A 515 -7.40 33.19 -10.82
C TYR A 515 -8.13 34.14 -11.77
N LYS A 516 -8.49 33.65 -12.94
CA LYS A 516 -9.35 34.32 -13.91
C LYS A 516 -10.76 33.75 -13.77
N ASN A 517 -11.71 34.59 -13.39
CA ASN A 517 -13.12 34.20 -13.26
C ASN A 517 -13.75 34.09 -14.65
N PHE A 518 -14.42 32.98 -14.92
CA PHE A 518 -15.10 32.75 -16.19
C PHE A 518 -16.60 33.02 -16.10
N MET A 519 -17.26 32.45 -15.09
CA MET A 519 -18.70 32.65 -14.87
C MET A 519 -19.09 32.24 -13.45
N LYS A 520 -20.26 32.71 -12.99
CA LYS A 520 -20.92 32.13 -11.81
C LYS A 520 -21.54 30.78 -12.16
N TYR A 521 -21.59 29.88 -11.19
CA TYR A 521 -22.30 28.62 -11.31
C TYR A 521 -23.41 28.47 -10.24
N GLU A 522 -24.33 27.55 -10.50
CA GLU A 522 -25.50 27.27 -9.69
C GLU A 522 -25.48 25.79 -9.29
N ALA A 523 -25.91 25.50 -8.06
CA ALA A 523 -26.08 24.14 -7.58
C ALA A 523 -27.11 23.38 -8.43
N GLY A 524 -26.82 22.12 -8.75
CA GLY A 524 -27.69 21.22 -9.50
C GLY A 524 -27.67 21.43 -11.03
N LYS A 525 -27.05 22.49 -11.53
CA LYS A 525 -26.97 22.78 -12.96
C LYS A 525 -25.78 22.07 -13.60
N THR A 526 -26.01 21.45 -14.76
CA THR A 526 -24.94 20.82 -15.55
C THR A 526 -24.23 21.83 -16.44
N TYR A 527 -22.90 21.74 -16.46
CA TYR A 527 -22.02 22.55 -17.29
C TYR A 527 -21.24 21.64 -18.24
N ASP A 528 -21.52 21.77 -19.54
CA ASP A 528 -20.76 21.13 -20.61
C ASP A 528 -19.55 22.00 -20.94
N ILE A 529 -18.37 21.54 -20.52
CA ILE A 529 -17.11 22.26 -20.65
C ILE A 529 -16.31 21.66 -21.79
N LYS A 530 -15.86 22.51 -22.72
CA LYS A 530 -14.88 22.17 -23.75
C LYS A 530 -13.63 23.01 -23.54
N LEU A 531 -12.53 22.35 -23.24
CA LEU A 531 -11.21 22.94 -23.05
C LEU A 531 -10.32 22.60 -24.24
N LYS A 532 -9.84 23.60 -24.97
CA LYS A 532 -8.93 23.44 -26.12
C LYS A 532 -7.56 24.00 -25.75
N LEU A 533 -6.57 23.14 -25.54
CA LEU A 533 -5.21 23.50 -25.13
C LEU A 533 -4.24 23.34 -26.31
N ASP A 534 -3.40 24.35 -26.53
CA ASP A 534 -2.16 24.25 -27.31
C ASP A 534 -0.98 24.46 -26.36
N ALA A 535 -0.28 23.38 -26.02
CA ALA A 535 0.85 23.39 -25.11
C ALA A 535 2.06 24.16 -25.66
N HIS A 536 2.19 24.28 -26.98
CA HIS A 536 3.29 25.03 -27.61
C HIS A 536 3.10 26.54 -27.44
N SER A 537 1.91 27.05 -27.73
CA SER A 537 1.59 28.47 -27.51
C SER A 537 1.24 28.80 -26.06
N ARG A 538 1.00 27.76 -25.24
CA ARG A 538 0.51 27.82 -23.84
C ARG A 538 -0.88 28.41 -23.68
N PHE A 539 -1.61 28.68 -24.76
CA PHE A 539 -2.97 29.17 -24.67
C PHE A 539 -3.96 28.01 -24.56
N TYR A 540 -5.00 28.23 -23.77
CA TYR A 540 -6.20 27.41 -23.82
C TYR A 540 -7.45 28.28 -23.93
N THR A 541 -8.50 27.71 -24.53
CA THR A 541 -9.83 28.29 -24.50
C THR A 541 -10.78 27.42 -23.71
N VAL A 542 -11.72 28.05 -23.00
CA VAL A 542 -12.82 27.40 -22.30
C VAL A 542 -14.14 27.82 -22.92
N THR A 543 -14.93 26.85 -23.37
CA THR A 543 -16.30 27.04 -23.85
C THR A 543 -17.22 26.31 -22.88
N VAL A 544 -18.28 26.98 -22.42
CA VAL A 544 -19.25 26.40 -21.47
C VAL A 544 -20.64 26.45 -22.08
N ASN A 545 -21.33 25.30 -22.16
CA ASN A 545 -22.66 25.16 -22.74
C ASN A 545 -22.77 25.75 -24.17
N GLY A 546 -21.71 25.62 -24.96
CA GLY A 546 -21.64 26.14 -26.33
C GLY A 546 -21.52 27.66 -26.47
N LYS A 547 -21.38 28.41 -25.37
CA LYS A 547 -21.20 29.87 -25.36
C LYS A 547 -19.74 30.29 -25.59
N ASP A 548 -19.52 31.58 -25.83
CA ASP A 548 -18.24 32.19 -26.22
C ASP A 548 -17.00 31.60 -25.53
N ALA A 549 -15.95 31.41 -26.33
CA ALA A 549 -14.68 30.88 -25.89
C ALA A 549 -13.90 31.93 -25.06
N LEU A 550 -13.62 31.62 -23.80
CA LEU A 550 -12.80 32.44 -22.92
C LEU A 550 -11.34 31.99 -23.04
N THR A 551 -10.51 32.83 -23.66
CA THR A 551 -9.07 32.56 -23.81
C THR A 551 -8.32 32.85 -22.52
N SER A 552 -7.40 31.96 -22.16
CA SER A 552 -6.53 32.08 -20.98
C SER A 552 -5.17 31.46 -21.24
N LEU A 553 -4.21 31.74 -20.38
CA LEU A 553 -2.85 31.23 -20.47
C LEU A 553 -2.66 30.10 -19.44
N ALA A 554 -2.09 28.98 -19.87
CA ALA A 554 -1.66 27.92 -18.97
C ALA A 554 -0.65 28.47 -17.94
N PHE A 555 -0.90 28.19 -16.66
CA PHE A 555 -0.18 28.85 -15.56
C PHE A 555 1.27 28.38 -15.42
N GLN A 556 1.61 27.23 -15.99
CA GLN A 556 2.99 26.77 -16.17
C GLN A 556 3.12 25.91 -17.44
N PRO A 557 4.30 25.91 -18.09
CA PRO A 557 4.50 25.20 -19.35
C PRO A 557 4.65 23.68 -19.14
N VAL A 558 4.20 22.91 -20.13
CA VAL A 558 4.48 21.47 -20.28
C VAL A 558 4.73 21.16 -21.75
N THR A 559 5.45 20.08 -22.07
CA THR A 559 5.66 19.68 -23.47
C THR A 559 4.39 19.10 -24.09
N ALA A 560 3.64 18.31 -23.32
CA ALA A 560 2.39 17.67 -23.71
C ALA A 560 1.60 17.32 -22.45
N VAL A 561 0.29 17.17 -22.58
CA VAL A 561 -0.58 16.64 -21.52
C VAL A 561 -1.02 15.22 -21.86
N SER A 562 -1.19 14.38 -20.85
CA SER A 562 -1.57 12.96 -21.02
C SER A 562 -2.59 12.49 -20.00
N ARG A 563 -3.08 13.38 -19.13
CA ARG A 563 -4.00 13.05 -18.06
C ARG A 563 -4.92 14.22 -17.73
N ILE A 564 -6.17 13.90 -17.45
CA ILE A 564 -7.10 14.81 -16.76
C ILE A 564 -7.34 14.29 -15.35
N VAL A 565 -7.39 15.20 -14.38
CA VAL A 565 -7.62 14.91 -12.95
C VAL A 565 -8.82 15.71 -12.47
N PHE A 566 -9.71 15.07 -11.71
CA PHE A 566 -10.80 15.68 -10.95
C PHE A 566 -10.54 15.41 -9.48
N ARG A 567 -10.47 16.46 -8.64
CA ARG A 567 -10.14 16.34 -7.21
C ARG A 567 -10.98 17.30 -6.38
N THR A 568 -11.56 16.82 -5.28
CA THR A 568 -12.46 17.63 -4.42
C THR A 568 -11.75 18.46 -3.35
N GLY A 569 -10.44 18.67 -3.50
CA GLY A 569 -9.61 19.42 -2.57
C GLY A 569 -8.34 19.94 -3.23
N ASP A 570 -7.62 20.78 -2.50
CA ASP A 570 -6.37 21.39 -2.95
C ASP A 570 -5.22 20.37 -3.02
N VAL A 571 -4.23 20.66 -3.86
CA VAL A 571 -2.97 19.90 -3.89
C VAL A 571 -2.27 20.01 -2.53
N ARG A 572 -2.00 18.86 -1.90
CA ARG A 572 -1.18 18.78 -0.69
C ARG A 572 0.29 18.87 -1.03
N ARG A 573 1.03 19.58 -0.17
CA ARG A 573 2.49 19.71 -0.25
C ARG A 573 3.19 19.20 1.00
N PHE A 574 2.52 19.28 2.16
CA PHE A 574 2.98 18.64 3.39
C PHE A 574 2.61 17.15 3.39
N PRO A 575 3.47 16.24 3.84
CA PRO A 575 4.86 16.47 4.25
C PRO A 575 5.77 16.71 3.04
N ASP A 576 6.90 17.39 3.24
CA ASP A 576 7.98 17.49 2.26
C ASP A 576 9.23 16.75 2.77
N VAL A 577 10.32 16.81 1.99
CA VAL A 577 11.58 16.13 2.32
C VAL A 577 12.28 16.68 3.56
N ASP A 578 11.94 17.90 3.97
CA ASP A 578 12.50 18.59 5.14
C ASP A 578 11.61 18.49 6.39
N THR A 579 10.43 17.89 6.24
CA THR A 579 9.48 17.68 7.34
C THR A 579 10.10 16.73 8.39
N PRO A 580 10.04 17.06 9.70
CA PRO A 580 10.51 16.18 10.76
C PRO A 580 9.86 14.79 10.68
N ALA A 581 10.64 13.75 10.99
CA ALA A 581 10.16 12.36 10.88
C ALA A 581 9.01 12.03 11.85
N ASP A 582 9.04 12.63 13.04
CA ASP A 582 8.11 12.34 14.13
C ASP A 582 7.08 13.46 14.28
N GLN A 583 5.80 13.08 14.34
CA GLN A 583 4.70 13.97 14.72
C GLN A 583 4.20 13.61 16.11
N THR A 584 4.34 14.54 17.06
CA THR A 584 3.91 14.35 18.46
C THR A 584 2.62 15.08 18.79
N TYR A 585 2.01 15.76 17.83
CA TYR A 585 0.77 16.52 17.97
C TYR A 585 -0.35 15.95 17.11
N ASP A 586 -1.59 16.15 17.56
CA ASP A 586 -2.79 15.90 16.78
C ASP A 586 -3.16 17.16 15.98
N LEU A 587 -3.76 16.98 14.81
CA LEU A 587 -4.33 18.10 14.06
C LEU A 587 -5.62 18.59 14.77
N PRO A 588 -5.91 19.89 14.75
CA PRO A 588 -7.14 20.42 15.33
C PRO A 588 -8.37 19.75 14.71
N ASN A 589 -9.34 19.34 15.55
CA ASN A 589 -10.58 18.69 15.13
C ASN A 589 -10.36 17.41 14.29
N ALA A 590 -9.32 16.63 14.60
CA ALA A 590 -8.91 15.43 13.86
C ALA A 590 -10.04 14.43 13.56
N GLY A 591 -11.00 14.28 14.47
CA GLY A 591 -12.13 13.37 14.33
C GLY A 591 -13.37 13.94 13.63
N GLU A 592 -13.42 15.25 13.36
CA GLU A 592 -14.63 15.91 12.88
C GLU A 592 -14.84 15.74 11.37
N GLN A 593 -16.12 15.74 10.96
CA GLN A 593 -16.54 15.80 9.56
C GLN A 593 -16.79 17.25 9.13
N GLU A 594 -16.67 17.51 7.83
CA GLU A 594 -17.25 18.73 7.27
C GLU A 594 -18.76 18.76 7.54
N GLN A 595 -19.27 19.91 7.95
CA GLN A 595 -20.70 20.08 8.28
C GLN A 595 -21.62 19.90 7.06
N LYS A 596 -21.07 20.06 5.85
CA LYS A 596 -21.78 19.89 4.58
C LYS A 596 -20.94 19.01 3.65
N GLU A 597 -21.56 17.97 3.08
CA GLU A 597 -20.91 17.11 2.08
C GLU A 597 -20.96 17.75 0.69
N ALA A 598 -19.79 18.01 0.11
CA ALA A 598 -19.67 18.50 -1.26
C ALA A 598 -19.84 17.33 -2.24
N VAL A 599 -20.63 17.53 -3.31
CA VAL A 599 -20.87 16.48 -4.31
C VAL A 599 -20.74 17.04 -5.73
N TYR A 600 -19.91 16.39 -6.53
CA TYR A 600 -19.69 16.72 -7.94
C TYR A 600 -19.97 15.50 -8.82
N SER A 601 -20.71 15.71 -9.90
CA SER A 601 -21.10 14.66 -10.85
C SER A 601 -20.53 14.92 -12.24
N ILE A 602 -19.93 13.90 -12.84
CA ILE A 602 -19.35 13.92 -14.19
C ILE A 602 -20.04 12.84 -15.02
N LYS A 603 -20.81 13.25 -16.03
CA LYS A 603 -21.57 12.34 -16.90
C LYS A 603 -20.73 11.76 -18.04
N TYR A 604 -19.81 12.55 -18.61
CA TYR A 604 -18.92 12.10 -19.68
C TYR A 604 -17.58 12.81 -19.67
N LEU A 605 -16.61 12.19 -20.33
CA LEU A 605 -15.30 12.74 -20.68
C LEU A 605 -14.93 12.29 -22.10
N LYS A 606 -14.51 13.24 -22.93
CA LYS A 606 -13.98 13.00 -24.27
C LYS A 606 -12.67 13.75 -24.47
N THR A 607 -11.73 13.14 -25.18
CA THR A 607 -10.53 13.84 -25.65
C THR A 607 -10.34 13.63 -27.15
N GLU A 608 -9.67 14.57 -27.82
CA GLU A 608 -9.29 14.44 -29.23
C GLU A 608 -8.12 15.39 -29.55
N GLY A 609 -7.25 15.01 -30.49
CA GLY A 609 -6.21 15.90 -31.03
C GLY A 609 -6.77 16.91 -32.03
N PHE A 610 -6.06 18.01 -32.26
CA PHE A 610 -6.39 19.00 -33.29
C PHE A 610 -5.17 19.71 -33.89
#